data_AF-A0A7S2EWL1-F1
#
_entry.id   AF-A0A7S2EWL1-F1
#
_cell.length_a   1.000
_cell.length_b   1.000
_cell.length_c   1.000
_cell.angle_alpha   90.00
_cell.angle_beta   90.00
_cell.angle_gamma   90.00
#
_symmetry.space_group_name_H-M   'P 1'
#
loop_
_entity.id
_entity.type
_entity.pdbx_description
1 polymer ?
#
loop_
_entity_poly.entity_id
_entity_poly.type
_entity_poly.pdbx_seq_one_letter_code
_entity_poly.pdbx_strand_id
1 'polypeptide(L)'
;VVRTPFVAIAQHDTLFVGPAPLRDVLSAMRANDWLKCMHFQAASTMDYVNKVKLRYGMEIHPKKVPELTDQIFPLAFWYGRTHIARSDYYREFILNRTIGAGDHLEELWGVRQLTEMKETGDPAMAHEKYGNYVLDHSEEVLYHLSGRRVQAAPEQLIGGGEDNCAGNVEKSDDSNSRGGHNLPPNHALACAEDQKCPSLALPSVMDKGSEGLPWTSARSRQADVPGLASTTQIRTKSPLLNPRGRFRQQCFACGIKGHSYRHCPNIKTAPMTETIKFG
;
A
#
# COMPACT_ATOMS: atom_id res chain seq x y z
N VAL A 1 17.12 12.19 13.61
CA VAL A 1 17.12 12.89 12.31
C VAL A 1 17.21 11.85 11.20
N VAL A 2 16.25 11.84 10.28
CA VAL A 2 16.28 10.94 9.11
C VAL A 2 17.19 11.54 8.04
N ARG A 3 18.22 10.79 7.63
CA ARG A 3 19.27 11.25 6.68
C ARG A 3 19.13 10.68 5.28
N THR A 4 18.29 9.67 5.09
CA THR A 4 18.06 9.08 3.77
C THR A 4 17.34 10.06 2.85
N PRO A 5 17.59 10.05 1.53
CA PRO A 5 16.91 10.95 0.59
C PRO A 5 15.42 10.65 0.44
N PHE A 6 15.04 9.38 0.66
CA PHE A 6 13.67 8.91 0.63
C PHE A 6 13.28 8.28 1.96
N VAL A 7 11.99 8.34 2.26
CA VAL A 7 11.35 7.69 3.40
C VAL A 7 10.15 6.89 2.92
N ALA A 8 9.95 5.73 3.53
CA ALA A 8 8.68 5.03 3.48
C ALA A 8 7.82 5.50 4.65
N ILE A 9 6.65 6.06 4.36
CA ILE A 9 5.70 6.47 5.38
C ILE A 9 4.72 5.31 5.54
N ALA A 10 4.88 4.54 6.61
CA ALA A 10 3.92 3.53 7.00
C ALA A 10 2.81 4.20 7.82
N GLN A 11 1.64 4.37 7.22
CA GLN A 11 0.48 5.00 7.86
C GLN A 11 -0.72 4.04 7.84
N HIS A 12 -1.45 4.02 8.95
CA HIS A 12 -2.49 3.03 9.27
C HIS A 12 -2.00 1.58 9.28
N ASP A 13 -2.93 0.68 9.52
CA ASP A 13 -2.71 -0.76 9.48
C ASP A 13 -2.72 -1.25 8.02
N THR A 14 -1.84 -0.70 7.17
CA THR A 14 -1.75 -1.11 5.76
C THR A 14 -0.59 -2.08 5.52
N LEU A 15 -0.84 -3.13 4.72
CA LEU A 15 0.16 -4.12 4.32
C LEU A 15 0.29 -4.14 2.80
N PHE A 16 1.50 -4.48 2.33
CA PHE A 16 1.68 -4.93 0.96
C PHE A 16 1.16 -6.37 0.80
N VAL A 17 0.22 -6.57 -0.11
CA VAL A 17 -0.39 -7.88 -0.43
C VAL A 17 -0.02 -8.38 -1.83
N GLY A 18 0.75 -7.58 -2.56
CA GLY A 18 1.28 -7.91 -3.87
C GLY A 18 2.65 -7.28 -4.06
N PRO A 19 3.38 -7.67 -5.12
CA PRO A 19 4.64 -7.04 -5.46
C PRO A 19 4.42 -5.56 -5.75
N ALA A 20 5.25 -4.69 -5.17
CA ALA A 20 5.30 -3.27 -5.51
C ALA A 20 6.63 -2.99 -6.23
N PRO A 21 6.65 -2.23 -7.34
CA PRO A 21 7.87 -1.95 -8.10
C PRO A 21 8.72 -0.87 -7.41
N LEU A 22 9.12 -1.13 -6.16
CA LEU A 22 9.79 -0.15 -5.29
C LEU A 22 11.12 0.33 -5.87
N ARG A 23 11.87 -0.55 -6.53
CA ARG A 23 13.15 -0.19 -7.18
C ARG A 23 12.92 0.84 -8.28
N ASP A 24 11.91 0.61 -9.12
CA ASP A 24 11.59 1.48 -10.25
C ASP A 24 11.02 2.81 -9.76
N VAL A 25 10.17 2.78 -8.73
CA VAL A 25 9.68 3.99 -8.03
C VAL A 25 10.84 4.82 -7.48
N LEU A 26 11.80 4.21 -6.80
CA LEU A 26 12.97 4.94 -6.29
C LEU A 26 13.87 5.47 -7.42
N SER A 27 13.99 4.74 -8.52
CA SER A 27 14.72 5.21 -9.71
C SER A 27 14.05 6.44 -10.31
N ALA A 28 12.74 6.36 -10.53
CA ALA A 28 11.91 7.46 -11.02
C ALA A 28 12.02 8.71 -10.14
N MET A 29 11.91 8.55 -8.82
CA MET A 29 12.01 9.66 -7.87
C MET A 29 13.40 10.30 -7.79
N ARG A 30 14.48 9.55 -8.09
CA ARG A 30 15.83 10.11 -8.19
C ARG A 30 16.02 10.91 -9.47
N ALA A 31 15.47 10.43 -10.58
CA ALA A 31 15.59 11.08 -11.88
C ALA A 31 14.68 12.33 -12.00
N ASN A 32 13.62 12.41 -11.19
CA ASN A 32 12.58 13.40 -11.33
C ASN A 32 12.33 14.16 -10.02
N ASP A 33 12.94 15.35 -9.87
CA ASP A 33 12.75 16.16 -8.66
C ASP A 33 11.30 16.64 -8.46
N TRP A 34 10.49 16.74 -9.51
CA TRP A 34 9.07 17.06 -9.40
C TRP A 34 8.22 15.92 -8.80
N LEU A 35 8.74 14.68 -8.78
CA LEU A 35 8.09 13.53 -8.19
C LEU A 35 8.44 13.43 -6.69
N LYS A 36 7.65 14.11 -5.87
CA LYS A 36 7.91 14.27 -4.43
C LYS A 36 7.40 13.10 -3.60
N CYS A 37 6.30 12.48 -4.01
CA CYS A 37 5.63 11.41 -3.27
C CYS A 37 4.96 10.41 -4.24
N MET A 38 5.07 9.11 -3.94
CA MET A 38 4.47 8.02 -4.69
C MET A 38 3.61 7.13 -3.79
N HIS A 39 2.31 7.15 -4.02
CA HIS A 39 1.32 6.27 -3.40
C HIS A 39 1.16 5.00 -4.21
N PHE A 40 0.93 3.89 -3.52
CA PHE A 40 0.69 2.60 -4.14
C PHE A 40 -0.81 2.29 -4.27
N GLN A 41 -1.13 1.48 -5.28
CA GLN A 41 -2.50 1.11 -5.59
C GLN A 41 -3.14 0.29 -4.46
N ALA A 42 -4.31 0.71 -4.01
CA ALA A 42 -5.14 0.00 -3.02
C ALA A 42 -6.58 -0.10 -3.54
N ALA A 43 -7.44 -0.93 -2.92
CA ALA A 43 -8.84 -1.07 -3.34
C ALA A 43 -9.57 0.26 -3.59
N SER A 44 -9.31 1.31 -2.80
CA SER A 44 -10.00 2.60 -3.02
C SER A 44 -9.44 3.42 -4.17
N THR A 45 -8.21 3.18 -4.62
CA THR A 45 -7.61 3.86 -5.78
C THR A 45 -7.69 3.02 -7.06
N MET A 46 -8.18 1.78 -7.00
CA MET A 46 -8.61 1.05 -8.20
C MET A 46 -9.59 1.90 -9.02
N ASP A 47 -9.43 1.97 -10.35
CA ASP A 47 -10.25 2.83 -11.22
C ASP A 47 -10.21 4.32 -10.78
N TYR A 48 -9.00 4.81 -10.49
CA TYR A 48 -8.78 6.11 -9.87
C TYR A 48 -9.36 7.27 -10.68
N VAL A 49 -9.10 7.28 -11.99
CA VAL A 49 -9.50 8.35 -12.91
C VAL A 49 -11.01 8.55 -12.88
N ASN A 50 -11.77 7.46 -13.02
CA ASN A 50 -13.22 7.49 -12.99
C ASN A 50 -13.73 7.96 -11.61
N LYS A 51 -13.12 7.50 -10.51
CA LYS A 51 -13.47 7.95 -9.16
C LYS A 51 -13.25 9.45 -8.97
N VAL A 52 -12.13 9.99 -9.47
CA VAL A 52 -11.85 11.44 -9.40
C VAL A 52 -12.86 12.22 -10.23
N LYS A 53 -13.18 11.76 -11.45
CA LYS A 53 -14.19 12.37 -12.32
C LYS A 53 -15.57 12.38 -11.66
N LEU A 54 -16.04 11.24 -11.17
CA LEU A 54 -17.36 11.12 -10.53
C LEU A 54 -17.45 11.91 -9.21
N ARG A 55 -16.38 11.92 -8.41
CA ARG A 55 -16.41 12.52 -7.07
C ARG A 55 -16.17 14.02 -7.08
N TYR A 56 -15.31 14.49 -7.97
CA TYR A 56 -14.84 15.88 -7.95
C TYR A 56 -15.15 16.64 -9.24
N GLY A 57 -15.68 15.98 -10.28
CA GLY A 57 -15.94 16.61 -11.57
C GLY A 57 -14.65 16.99 -12.32
N MET A 58 -13.52 16.39 -11.96
CA MET A 58 -12.20 16.71 -12.53
C MET A 58 -11.73 15.60 -13.45
N GLU A 59 -11.19 15.98 -14.60
CA GLU A 59 -10.44 15.06 -15.44
C GLU A 59 -8.96 15.13 -15.07
N ILE A 60 -8.37 13.97 -14.81
CA ILE A 60 -6.93 13.83 -14.54
C ILE A 60 -6.33 12.93 -15.61
N HIS A 61 -5.12 13.27 -16.04
CA HIS A 61 -4.45 12.57 -17.12
C HIS A 61 -3.23 11.80 -16.59
N PRO A 62 -2.93 10.63 -17.19
CA PRO A 62 -1.75 9.88 -16.82
C PRO A 62 -0.49 10.66 -17.19
N LYS A 63 0.55 10.53 -16.36
CA LYS A 63 1.91 10.96 -16.67
C LYS A 63 2.78 9.73 -16.88
N LYS A 64 3.48 9.69 -18.01
CA LYS A 64 4.48 8.67 -18.29
C LYS A 64 5.83 9.09 -17.70
N VAL A 65 6.51 8.16 -17.06
CA VAL A 65 7.83 8.35 -16.47
C VAL A 65 8.73 7.26 -17.02
N PRO A 66 9.85 7.57 -17.71
CA PRO A 66 10.66 6.57 -18.39
C PRO A 66 11.15 5.43 -17.49
N GLU A 67 11.39 5.71 -16.21
CA GLU A 67 11.85 4.74 -15.23
C GLU A 67 10.75 3.81 -14.71
N LEU A 68 9.48 4.04 -15.10
CA LEU A 68 8.34 3.24 -14.68
C LEU A 68 7.68 2.55 -15.86
N THR A 69 7.41 1.25 -15.70
CA THR A 69 6.55 0.50 -16.63
C THR A 69 5.10 0.97 -16.55
N ASP A 70 4.63 1.21 -15.32
CA ASP A 70 3.27 1.68 -15.07
C ASP A 70 3.15 3.19 -15.20
N GLN A 71 1.94 3.63 -15.52
CA GLN A 71 1.59 5.05 -15.55
C GLN A 71 1.24 5.55 -14.15
N ILE A 72 1.47 6.84 -13.94
CA ILE A 72 1.16 7.50 -12.66
C ILE A 72 0.10 8.58 -12.88
N PHE A 73 -0.74 8.79 -11.87
CA PHE A 73 -1.80 9.79 -11.92
C PHE A 73 -1.60 10.84 -10.83
N PRO A 74 -1.82 12.14 -11.12
CA PRO A 74 -1.86 13.18 -10.12
C PRO A 74 -2.88 12.83 -9.04
N LEU A 75 -2.47 12.87 -7.77
CA LEU A 75 -3.36 12.54 -6.67
C LEU A 75 -4.27 13.74 -6.36
N ALA A 76 -5.55 13.68 -6.70
CA ALA A 76 -6.51 14.76 -6.42
C ALA A 76 -6.74 15.02 -4.92
N PHE A 77 -6.52 14.02 -4.07
CA PHE A 77 -6.70 14.11 -2.62
C PHE A 77 -5.71 13.19 -1.93
N TRP A 78 -4.92 13.73 -0.99
CA TRP A 78 -3.98 12.96 -0.19
C TRP A 78 -4.70 11.85 0.57
N TYR A 79 -4.26 10.60 0.45
CA TYR A 79 -4.72 9.50 1.29
C TYR A 79 -3.64 9.12 2.30
N GLY A 80 -4.00 8.94 3.57
CA GLY A 80 -3.09 8.56 4.65
C GLY A 80 -2.54 7.13 4.54
N ARG A 81 -2.10 6.69 3.37
CA ARG A 81 -1.69 5.30 3.09
C ARG A 81 -0.20 5.14 3.10
N THR A 82 0.26 3.89 3.10
CA THR A 82 1.66 3.61 2.84
C THR A 82 2.12 4.17 1.49
N HIS A 83 3.20 4.94 1.50
CA HIS A 83 3.75 5.60 0.32
C HIS A 83 5.25 5.87 0.50
N ILE A 84 5.95 6.17 -0.60
CA ILE A 84 7.34 6.63 -0.58
C ILE A 84 7.36 8.13 -0.83
N ALA A 85 8.17 8.87 -0.07
CA ALA A 85 8.31 10.31 -0.25
C ALA A 85 9.77 10.75 -0.16
N ARG A 86 10.09 11.89 -0.78
CA ARG A 86 11.36 12.58 -0.53
C ARG A 86 11.37 13.13 0.89
N SER A 87 12.48 12.94 1.59
CA SER A 87 12.61 13.33 3.00
C SER A 87 12.54 14.85 3.19
N ASP A 88 13.07 15.62 2.24
CA ASP A 88 13.01 17.09 2.25
C ASP A 88 11.59 17.61 2.03
N TYR A 89 10.83 17.02 1.10
CA TYR A 89 9.41 17.34 0.89
C TYR A 89 8.60 17.23 2.18
N TYR A 90 8.82 16.17 2.95
CA TYR A 90 8.15 16.02 4.24
C TYR A 90 8.55 17.09 5.26
N ARG A 91 9.84 17.40 5.38
CA ARG A 91 10.34 18.38 6.36
C ARG A 91 9.94 19.80 6.02
N GLU A 92 10.10 20.19 4.76
CA GLU A 92 10.05 21.57 4.31
C GLU A 92 8.68 21.98 3.80
N PHE A 93 7.90 21.01 3.29
CA PHE A 93 6.55 21.25 2.79
C PHE A 93 5.53 20.72 3.80
N ILE A 94 5.48 19.40 4.04
CA ILE A 94 4.38 18.74 4.78
C ILE A 94 4.32 19.13 6.26
N LEU A 95 5.44 19.01 6.95
CA LEU A 95 5.57 19.18 8.40
C LEU A 95 6.03 20.60 8.78
N ASN A 96 6.34 21.45 7.80
CA ASN A 96 6.73 22.84 8.05
C ASN A 96 5.50 23.70 8.36
N ARG A 97 4.83 23.37 9.46
CA ARG A 97 3.63 24.02 9.97
C ARG A 97 3.40 23.59 11.42
N THR A 98 2.58 24.38 12.12
CA THR A 98 2.05 23.97 13.41
C THR A 98 1.01 22.86 13.21
N ILE A 99 1.18 21.74 13.89
CA ILE A 99 0.23 20.62 13.90
C ILE A 99 -0.29 20.51 15.33
N GLY A 100 -1.59 20.74 15.51
CA GLY A 100 -2.27 20.60 16.80
C GLY A 100 -2.63 19.15 17.11
N ALA A 101 -2.88 18.86 18.38
CA ALA A 101 -3.45 17.58 18.77
C ALA A 101 -4.85 17.41 18.14
N GLY A 102 -5.05 16.34 17.37
CA GLY A 102 -6.29 16.07 16.64
C GLY A 102 -6.26 16.50 15.17
N ASP A 103 -5.22 17.19 14.72
CA ASP A 103 -5.05 17.51 13.31
C ASP A 103 -4.72 16.25 12.51
N HIS A 104 -5.44 16.07 11.40
CA HIS A 104 -5.20 14.99 10.46
C HIS A 104 -4.48 15.57 9.25
N LEU A 105 -3.20 15.20 9.05
CA LEU A 105 -2.43 15.66 7.89
C LEU A 105 -3.15 15.40 6.58
N GLU A 106 -3.85 14.26 6.47
CA GLU A 106 -4.68 13.91 5.32
C GLU A 106 -5.76 14.96 5.02
N GLU A 107 -6.45 15.44 6.05
CA GLU A 107 -7.50 16.44 5.90
C GLU A 107 -6.91 17.81 5.59
N LEU A 108 -5.90 18.24 6.37
CA LEU A 108 -5.25 19.53 6.17
C LEU A 108 -4.65 19.68 4.77
N TRP A 109 -3.98 18.64 4.28
CA TRP A 109 -3.33 18.67 2.97
C TRP A 109 -4.25 18.29 1.83
N GLY A 110 -5.02 17.21 1.99
CA GLY A 110 -5.91 16.71 0.96
C GLY A 110 -6.99 17.73 0.62
N VAL A 111 -7.56 18.42 1.61
CA VAL A 111 -8.57 19.47 1.37
C VAL A 111 -7.93 20.66 0.66
N ARG A 112 -6.78 21.14 1.11
CA ARG A 112 -6.09 22.28 0.47
C ARG A 112 -5.78 21.99 -1.00
N GLN A 113 -5.14 20.86 -1.27
CA GLN A 113 -4.79 20.42 -2.61
C GLN A 113 -6.02 20.34 -3.52
N LEU A 114 -7.07 19.66 -3.04
CA LEU A 114 -8.30 19.50 -3.80
C LEU A 114 -9.00 20.84 -4.09
N THR A 115 -9.04 21.74 -3.12
CA THR A 115 -9.62 23.08 -3.30
C THR A 115 -8.87 23.86 -4.36
N GLU A 116 -7.54 23.90 -4.30
CA GLU A 116 -6.74 24.63 -5.28
C GLU A 116 -6.87 24.03 -6.69
N MET A 117 -6.92 22.70 -6.83
CA MET A 117 -7.17 22.04 -8.13
C MET A 117 -8.54 22.38 -8.72
N LYS A 118 -9.55 22.61 -7.87
CA LYS A 118 -10.89 23.03 -8.31
C LYS A 118 -10.93 24.50 -8.70
N GLU A 119 -10.23 25.36 -7.95
CA GLU A 119 -10.20 26.81 -8.18
C GLU A 119 -9.45 27.18 -9.46
N THR A 120 -8.36 26.48 -9.80
CA THR A 120 -7.64 26.73 -11.06
C THR A 120 -8.41 26.27 -12.28
N GLY A 121 -9.31 25.28 -12.13
CA GLY A 121 -9.95 24.58 -13.25
C GLY A 121 -9.00 23.70 -14.08
N ASP A 122 -7.71 23.71 -13.75
CA ASP A 122 -6.67 22.88 -14.35
C ASP A 122 -5.95 22.09 -13.24
N PRO A 123 -6.33 20.82 -13.05
CA PRO A 123 -5.69 19.90 -12.11
C PRO A 123 -4.18 19.76 -12.32
N ALA A 124 -3.68 19.81 -13.56
CA ALA A 124 -2.26 19.60 -13.83
C ALA A 124 -1.42 20.78 -13.31
N MET A 125 -1.88 22.00 -13.57
CA MET A 125 -1.23 23.23 -13.11
C MET A 125 -1.20 23.33 -11.57
N ALA A 126 -2.35 23.13 -10.91
CA ALA A 126 -2.41 23.22 -9.44
C ALA A 126 -1.60 22.13 -8.74
N HIS A 127 -1.56 20.93 -9.34
CA HIS A 127 -0.92 19.76 -8.75
C HIS A 127 0.62 19.80 -8.79
N GLU A 128 1.22 20.51 -9.74
CA GLU A 128 2.67 20.49 -9.98
C GLU A 128 3.50 20.74 -8.70
N LYS A 129 3.06 21.69 -7.87
CA LYS A 129 3.76 22.01 -6.60
C LYS A 129 3.63 20.93 -5.52
N TYR A 130 2.62 20.07 -5.59
CA TYR A 130 2.41 18.98 -4.64
C TYR A 130 3.24 17.75 -5.00
N GLY A 131 3.37 17.46 -6.29
CA GLY A 131 4.24 16.38 -6.77
C GLY A 131 3.92 14.99 -6.19
N ASN A 132 2.69 14.74 -5.75
CA ASN A 132 2.24 13.48 -5.16
C ASN A 132 1.39 12.67 -6.14
N TYR A 133 1.81 11.46 -6.47
CA TYR A 133 1.16 10.67 -7.51
C TYR A 133 0.72 9.32 -6.95
N VAL A 134 -0.25 8.69 -7.62
CA VAL A 134 -0.59 7.27 -7.41
C VAL A 134 -0.12 6.45 -8.60
N LEU A 135 0.53 5.32 -8.31
CA LEU A 135 0.92 4.33 -9.29
C LEU A 135 -0.30 3.50 -9.72
N ASP A 136 -0.61 3.46 -11.01
CA ASP A 136 -1.67 2.60 -11.54
C ASP A 136 -1.13 1.24 -11.96
N HIS A 137 -0.91 0.38 -10.97
CA HIS A 137 -0.32 -0.95 -11.16
C HIS A 137 -1.33 -2.01 -11.67
N SER A 138 -2.54 -1.61 -12.10
CA SER A 138 -3.67 -2.49 -12.48
C SER A 138 -4.17 -3.48 -11.42
N GLU A 139 -3.40 -3.70 -10.36
CA GLU A 139 -3.66 -4.63 -9.27
C GLU A 139 -3.58 -3.91 -7.92
N GLU A 140 -4.31 -4.44 -6.94
CA GLU A 140 -4.22 -3.96 -5.56
C GLU A 140 -2.92 -4.49 -4.93
N VAL A 141 -2.03 -3.58 -4.56
CA VAL A 141 -0.78 -3.92 -3.87
C VAL A 141 -0.83 -3.57 -2.39
N LEU A 142 -1.71 -2.66 -1.98
CA LEU A 142 -1.91 -2.28 -0.58
C LEU A 142 -3.29 -2.70 -0.08
N TYR A 143 -3.30 -3.38 1.07
CA TYR A 143 -4.50 -3.77 1.78
C TYR A 143 -4.56 -3.11 3.16
N HIS A 144 -5.73 -2.60 3.54
CA HIS A 144 -5.96 -2.06 4.88
C HIS A 144 -6.49 -3.14 5.80
N LEU A 145 -5.73 -3.50 6.84
CA LEU A 145 -6.12 -4.41 7.90
C LEU A 145 -7.29 -3.79 8.68
N SER A 146 -8.51 -4.15 8.29
CA SER A 146 -9.63 -4.00 9.20
C SER A 146 -9.57 -5.16 10.19
N GLY A 147 -9.45 -4.89 11.49
CA GLY A 147 -9.42 -5.91 12.56
C GLY A 147 -10.62 -6.87 12.61
N ARG A 148 -11.56 -6.79 11.64
CA ARG A 148 -12.68 -7.72 11.44
C ARG A 148 -12.41 -8.81 10.41
N ARG A 149 -11.29 -8.77 9.65
CA ARG A 149 -11.09 -9.58 8.44
C ARG A 149 -9.69 -10.19 8.27
N VAL A 150 -8.82 -10.02 9.25
CA VAL A 150 -7.46 -10.58 9.22
C VAL A 150 -7.47 -11.79 10.15
N GLN A 151 -7.06 -12.94 9.63
CA GLN A 151 -6.73 -14.09 10.45
C GLN A 151 -5.22 -14.29 10.38
N ALA A 152 -4.63 -14.67 11.51
CA ALA A 152 -3.32 -15.27 11.52
C ALA A 152 -3.30 -16.41 10.51
N ALA A 153 -2.22 -16.52 9.72
CA ALA A 153 -1.96 -17.80 9.09
C ALA A 153 -1.92 -18.87 10.21
N PRO A 154 -2.53 -20.04 10.02
CA PRO A 154 -2.32 -21.14 10.96
C PRO A 154 -0.81 -21.35 11.09
N GLU A 155 -0.34 -21.56 12.31
CA GLU A 155 1.07 -21.85 12.57
C GLU A 155 1.41 -23.08 11.73
N GLN A 156 2.13 -22.87 10.63
CA GLN A 156 2.72 -23.97 9.91
C GLN A 156 3.70 -24.54 10.91
N LEU A 157 3.35 -25.68 11.51
CA LEU A 157 4.29 -26.57 12.15
C LEU A 157 5.40 -26.73 11.12
N ILE A 158 6.50 -25.99 11.30
CA ILE A 158 7.72 -26.21 10.55
C ILE A 158 8.04 -27.63 10.91
N GLY A 159 7.67 -28.56 10.01
CA GLY A 159 7.96 -29.97 10.18
C GLY A 159 9.44 -30.01 10.49
N GLY A 160 9.77 -30.51 11.68
CA GLY A 160 11.15 -30.77 12.05
C GLY A 160 11.70 -31.73 11.01
N GLY A 161 12.30 -31.17 9.96
CA GLY A 161 13.31 -31.86 9.20
C GLY A 161 14.41 -32.10 10.20
N GLU A 162 14.45 -33.30 10.76
CA GLU A 162 15.64 -33.84 11.39
C GLU A 162 16.72 -33.82 10.31
N ASP A 163 17.46 -32.71 10.22
CA ASP A 163 18.70 -32.63 9.49
C ASP A 163 19.66 -33.62 10.16
N ASN A 164 19.68 -34.85 9.66
CA ASN A 164 20.75 -35.80 9.84
C ASN A 164 22.01 -35.27 9.13
N CYS A 165 22.59 -34.20 9.65
CA CYS A 165 23.99 -33.85 9.43
C CYS A 165 24.83 -34.65 10.42
N ALA A 166 24.90 -35.96 10.22
CA ALA A 166 25.99 -36.76 10.78
C ALA A 166 27.27 -36.31 10.07
N GLY A 167 28.05 -35.48 10.76
CA GLY A 167 29.35 -35.03 10.29
C GLY A 167 30.33 -36.20 10.20
N ASN A 168 30.90 -36.40 9.01
CA ASN A 168 32.21 -37.02 8.89
C ASN A 168 33.24 -35.94 9.20
N VAL A 169 33.75 -35.97 10.44
CA VAL A 169 34.96 -35.25 10.84
C VAL A 169 36.15 -36.08 10.34
N GLU A 170 36.63 -35.77 9.12
CA GLU A 170 37.97 -36.18 8.72
C GLU A 170 38.97 -35.22 9.38
N LYS A 171 39.76 -35.78 10.31
CA LYS A 171 40.98 -35.17 10.81
C LYS A 171 42.00 -35.14 9.69
N SER A 172 42.44 -33.94 9.29
CA SER A 172 43.71 -33.77 8.58
C SER A 172 44.68 -33.03 9.49
N ASP A 173 45.86 -33.63 9.63
CA ASP A 173 46.92 -33.27 10.54
C ASP A 173 47.68 -32.01 10.11
N ASP A 174 48.18 -31.32 11.14
CA ASP A 174 49.13 -30.22 11.10
C ASP A 174 50.44 -30.58 10.38
N SER A 175 50.96 -29.65 9.55
CA SER A 175 52.39 -29.31 9.57
C SER A 175 52.70 -27.97 8.87
N ASN A 176 52.90 -26.95 9.70
CA ASN A 176 54.11 -26.12 9.80
C ASN A 176 54.80 -25.60 8.51
N SER A 177 54.79 -24.29 8.30
CA SER A 177 56.04 -23.50 8.08
C SER A 177 55.79 -21.99 8.08
N ARG A 178 56.81 -21.29 8.61
CA ARG A 178 56.88 -19.86 8.94
C ARG A 178 57.43 -19.00 7.78
N GLY A 179 57.08 -17.71 7.81
CA GLY A 179 57.79 -16.59 7.15
C GLY A 179 56.90 -15.87 6.13
N GLY A 180 56.76 -14.55 6.08
CA GLY A 180 57.32 -13.41 6.78
C GLY A 180 56.87 -12.13 6.04
N HIS A 181 56.61 -11.06 6.79
CA HIS A 181 56.64 -9.63 6.42
C HIS A 181 55.92 -9.07 5.15
N ASN A 182 55.04 -8.09 5.45
CA ASN A 182 54.93 -6.72 4.89
C ASN A 182 53.74 -6.33 3.97
N LEU A 183 53.09 -5.24 4.43
CA LEU A 183 52.26 -4.21 3.77
C LEU A 183 50.75 -4.46 3.56
N PRO A 184 49.86 -3.53 3.97
CA PRO A 184 48.51 -3.45 3.45
C PRO A 184 48.43 -2.42 2.31
N PRO A 185 47.87 -2.78 1.14
CA PRO A 185 47.25 -1.82 0.25
C PRO A 185 45.72 -1.96 0.25
N ASN A 186 45.06 -0.81 0.24
CA ASN A 186 43.72 -0.56 -0.30
C ASN A 186 42.52 -1.27 0.33
N HIS A 187 41.71 -0.48 1.03
CA HIS A 187 40.30 -0.75 1.33
C HIS A 187 39.49 -0.87 0.03
N ALA A 188 39.44 -2.07 -0.54
CA ALA A 188 38.34 -2.50 -1.38
C ALA A 188 37.26 -3.08 -0.46
N LEU A 189 36.12 -2.40 -0.37
CA LEU A 189 34.90 -2.96 0.21
C LEU A 189 34.46 -4.14 -0.66
N ALA A 190 34.90 -5.33 -0.30
CA ALA A 190 34.31 -6.57 -0.76
C ALA A 190 32.89 -6.63 -0.20
N CYS A 191 31.90 -6.42 -1.06
CA CYS A 191 30.53 -6.80 -0.76
C CYS A 191 30.52 -8.31 -0.53
N ALA A 192 30.17 -8.74 0.67
CA ALA A 192 29.85 -10.12 0.95
C ALA A 192 28.65 -10.51 0.07
N GLU A 193 28.93 -11.21 -1.03
CA GLU A 193 27.94 -12.03 -1.72
C GLU A 193 27.49 -13.13 -0.74
N ASP A 194 26.20 -13.48 -0.80
CA ASP A 194 25.55 -14.58 -0.07
C ASP A 194 25.02 -14.35 1.36
N GLN A 195 24.73 -13.11 1.77
CA GLN A 195 23.66 -12.92 2.75
C GLN A 195 22.30 -13.05 2.06
N LYS A 196 21.80 -14.29 2.01
CA LYS A 196 20.41 -14.62 1.66
C LYS A 196 19.49 -13.82 2.59
N CYS A 197 18.97 -12.69 2.08
CA CYS A 197 17.93 -11.94 2.80
C CYS A 197 16.81 -12.93 3.17
N PRO A 198 16.36 -12.98 4.44
CA PRO A 198 15.22 -13.79 4.80
C PRO A 198 14.03 -13.32 3.95
N SER A 199 13.61 -14.16 3.00
CA SER A 199 12.43 -13.88 2.20
C SER A 199 11.24 -13.97 3.14
N LEU A 200 10.72 -12.83 3.57
CA LEU A 200 9.43 -12.78 4.24
C LEU A 200 8.40 -13.32 3.25
N ALA A 201 7.74 -14.42 3.61
CA ALA A 201 6.67 -14.99 2.80
C ALA A 201 5.61 -13.90 2.58
N LEU A 202 5.26 -13.65 1.32
CA LEU A 202 4.21 -12.70 0.99
C LEU A 202 2.87 -13.25 1.53
N PRO A 203 2.02 -12.39 2.10
CA PRO A 203 0.67 -12.79 2.48
C PRO A 203 -0.06 -13.37 1.27
N SER A 204 -0.63 -14.56 1.40
CA SER A 204 -1.50 -15.12 0.37
C SER A 204 -2.89 -14.54 0.53
N VAL A 205 -3.47 -14.05 -0.57
CA VAL A 205 -4.85 -13.55 -0.61
C VAL A 205 -5.71 -14.58 -1.32
N MET A 206 -6.64 -15.21 -0.61
CA MET A 206 -7.64 -16.07 -1.23
C MET A 206 -8.79 -15.24 -1.77
N ASP A 207 -9.03 -15.30 -3.09
CA ASP A 207 -10.23 -14.73 -3.71
C ASP A 207 -11.34 -15.79 -3.68
N LYS A 208 -12.34 -15.63 -2.81
CA LYS A 208 -13.53 -16.49 -2.84
C LYS A 208 -14.41 -16.02 -3.98
N GLY A 209 -14.34 -16.75 -5.10
CA GLY A 209 -14.99 -16.40 -6.36
C GLY A 209 -16.44 -15.95 -6.22
N SER A 210 -16.79 -14.90 -6.95
CA SER A 210 -18.16 -14.64 -7.40
C SER A 210 -18.14 -13.71 -8.61
N GLU A 211 -18.59 -14.25 -9.74
CA GLU A 211 -18.95 -13.47 -10.91
C GLU A 211 -20.15 -12.58 -10.57
N GLY A 212 -20.10 -11.28 -10.88
CA GLY A 212 -21.30 -10.44 -10.95
C GLY A 212 -21.55 -9.35 -9.90
N LEU A 213 -20.64 -9.05 -8.96
CA LEU A 213 -20.87 -7.97 -7.99
C LEU A 213 -20.33 -6.58 -8.42
N PRO A 214 -21.05 -5.48 -8.15
CA PRO A 214 -20.63 -4.12 -8.54
C PRO A 214 -19.39 -3.63 -7.78
N TRP A 215 -18.49 -3.00 -8.54
CA TRP A 215 -17.12 -2.54 -8.23
C TRP A 215 -16.93 -1.61 -7.03
N THR A 216 -18.01 -1.20 -6.38
CA THR A 216 -18.05 -0.29 -5.22
C THR A 216 -18.24 -1.00 -3.88
N SER A 217 -18.49 -2.32 -3.91
CA SER A 217 -18.50 -3.14 -2.70
C SER A 217 -17.07 -3.53 -2.37
N ALA A 218 -16.52 -3.06 -1.24
CA ALA A 218 -15.20 -3.50 -0.78
C ALA A 218 -15.16 -5.03 -0.69
N ARG A 219 -14.50 -5.67 -1.67
CA ARG A 219 -14.30 -7.12 -1.75
C ARG A 219 -13.76 -7.57 -0.40
N SER A 220 -14.33 -8.62 0.20
CA SER A 220 -13.70 -9.20 1.38
C SER A 220 -12.53 -10.05 0.93
N ARG A 221 -11.36 -9.44 0.83
CA ARG A 221 -10.10 -10.17 0.74
C ARG A 221 -9.67 -10.54 2.16
N GLN A 222 -9.38 -11.81 2.36
CA GLN A 222 -8.75 -12.32 3.57
C GLN A 222 -7.28 -12.54 3.21
N ALA A 223 -6.39 -11.91 3.97
CA ALA A 223 -4.96 -12.08 3.82
C ALA A 223 -4.46 -12.92 5.00
N ASP A 224 -3.77 -14.02 4.69
CA ASP A 224 -3.07 -14.82 5.69
C ASP A 224 -1.70 -14.20 5.91
N VAL A 225 -1.45 -13.67 7.11
CA VAL A 225 -0.21 -12.93 7.44
C VAL A 225 0.73 -13.83 8.26
N PRO A 226 1.91 -14.21 7.73
CA PRO A 226 2.90 -14.98 8.47
C PRO A 226 3.38 -14.25 9.74
N GLY A 227 3.50 -14.97 10.87
CA GLY A 227 4.07 -14.45 12.11
C GLY A 227 3.11 -13.64 13.01
N LEU A 228 1.86 -13.43 12.61
CA LEU A 228 0.85 -12.79 13.44
C LEU A 228 0.13 -13.87 14.28
N ALA A 229 0.52 -14.11 15.54
CA ALA A 229 -0.12 -15.15 16.37
C ALA A 229 -1.60 -14.84 16.64
N SER A 230 -2.49 -15.80 16.36
CA SER A 230 -3.92 -15.67 16.68
C SER A 230 -4.13 -15.77 18.20
N THR A 231 -4.40 -14.65 18.87
CA THR A 231 -5.06 -14.73 20.17
C THR A 231 -6.52 -15.05 19.90
N THR A 232 -6.87 -16.34 19.91
CA THR A 232 -8.23 -16.83 19.66
C THR A 232 -9.15 -16.37 20.79
N GLN A 233 -9.62 -15.12 20.75
CA GLN A 233 -10.76 -14.71 21.56
C GLN A 233 -12.00 -15.39 20.96
N ILE A 234 -12.50 -16.38 21.69
CA ILE A 234 -13.76 -17.05 21.42
C ILE A 234 -14.86 -15.97 21.33
N ARG A 235 -15.35 -15.73 20.12
CA ARG A 235 -16.49 -14.85 19.85
C ARG A 235 -17.76 -15.48 20.43
N THR A 236 -18.13 -15.13 21.65
CA THR A 236 -19.53 -15.20 22.06
C THR A 236 -20.31 -14.20 21.20
N LYS A 237 -21.37 -14.66 20.52
CA LYS A 237 -22.28 -13.82 19.74
C LYS A 237 -22.86 -12.73 20.67
N SER A 238 -22.30 -11.53 20.64
CA SER A 238 -22.94 -10.40 21.30
C SER A 238 -24.29 -10.13 20.64
N PRO A 239 -25.37 -9.93 21.40
CA PRO A 239 -26.67 -9.59 20.84
C PRO A 239 -26.56 -8.30 20.02
N LEU A 240 -27.27 -8.26 18.90
CA LEU A 240 -27.36 -7.13 17.97
C LEU A 240 -27.83 -5.87 18.73
N LEU A 241 -26.88 -5.09 19.23
CA LEU A 241 -27.15 -3.72 19.68
C LEU A 241 -27.44 -2.89 18.44
N ASN A 242 -28.68 -2.39 18.34
CA ASN A 242 -29.08 -1.39 17.36
C ASN A 242 -28.05 -0.25 17.35
N PRO A 243 -27.37 0.03 16.22
CA PRO A 243 -26.39 1.10 16.15
C PRO A 243 -27.14 2.44 16.28
N ARG A 244 -27.18 2.97 17.51
CA ARG A 244 -27.64 4.34 17.80
C ARG A 244 -26.56 5.32 17.36
N GLY A 245 -26.40 5.47 16.05
CA GLY A 245 -25.52 6.47 15.45
C GLY A 245 -25.98 6.76 14.04
N ARG A 246 -26.51 7.96 13.78
CA ARG A 246 -26.83 8.38 12.40
C ARG A 246 -25.52 8.37 11.61
N PHE A 247 -25.49 7.60 10.52
CA PHE A 247 -24.37 7.60 9.59
C PHE A 247 -24.19 9.01 9.03
N ARG A 248 -23.10 9.69 9.43
CA ARG A 248 -22.91 11.13 9.15
C ARG A 248 -22.46 11.42 7.72
N GLN A 249 -21.93 10.42 7.02
CA GLN A 249 -21.44 10.56 5.65
C GLN A 249 -22.59 10.48 4.63
N GLN A 250 -22.38 11.06 3.44
CA GLN A 250 -23.29 10.92 2.31
C GLN A 250 -23.14 9.53 1.69
N CYS A 251 -24.27 8.95 1.28
CA CYS A 251 -24.28 7.67 0.58
C CYS A 251 -23.59 7.79 -0.78
N PHE A 252 -22.66 6.88 -1.07
CA PHE A 252 -21.90 6.89 -2.33
C PHE A 252 -22.74 6.62 -3.59
N ALA A 253 -23.94 6.02 -3.47
CA ALA A 253 -24.80 5.74 -4.62
C ALA A 253 -25.73 6.91 -4.95
N CYS A 254 -26.28 7.58 -3.94
CA CYS A 254 -27.37 8.55 -4.13
C CYS A 254 -27.09 9.94 -3.56
N GLY A 255 -25.96 10.16 -2.90
CA GLY A 255 -25.58 11.45 -2.30
C GLY A 255 -26.33 11.84 -1.03
N ILE A 256 -27.33 11.06 -0.61
CA ILE A 256 -28.17 11.37 0.57
C ILE A 256 -27.44 11.00 1.87
N LYS A 257 -27.48 11.88 2.89
CA LYS A 257 -26.92 11.61 4.22
C LYS A 257 -27.76 10.59 5.00
N GLY A 258 -27.14 9.89 5.95
CA GLY A 258 -27.87 9.03 6.90
C GLY A 258 -27.80 7.53 6.60
N HIS A 259 -27.19 7.11 5.49
CA HIS A 259 -26.97 5.70 5.19
C HIS A 259 -25.71 5.49 4.34
N SER A 260 -25.10 4.31 4.45
CA SER A 260 -23.98 3.88 3.60
C SER A 260 -24.46 3.37 2.25
N TYR A 261 -23.58 3.30 1.23
CA TYR A 261 -23.85 2.65 -0.08
C TYR A 261 -24.60 1.31 0.04
N ARG A 262 -24.13 0.43 0.93
CA ARG A 262 -24.72 -0.92 1.13
C ARG A 262 -26.18 -0.92 1.58
N HIS A 263 -26.63 0.18 2.18
CA HIS A 263 -27.98 0.36 2.68
C HIS A 263 -28.70 1.47 1.91
N CYS A 264 -28.28 1.73 0.67
CA CYS A 264 -28.89 2.75 -0.17
C CYS A 264 -30.27 2.28 -0.66
N PRO A 265 -31.37 2.97 -0.30
CA PRO A 265 -32.70 2.62 -0.78
C PRO A 265 -32.86 2.89 -2.29
N ASN A 266 -31.96 3.69 -2.87
CA ASN A 266 -31.99 4.05 -4.29
C ASN A 266 -31.08 3.15 -5.15
N ILE A 267 -30.40 2.16 -4.58
CA ILE A 267 -29.76 1.11 -5.39
C ILE A 267 -30.88 0.21 -5.88
N LYS A 268 -31.21 0.33 -7.17
CA LYS A 268 -32.02 -0.68 -7.85
C LYS A 268 -31.18 -1.95 -7.92
N THR A 269 -31.44 -2.90 -7.03
CA THR A 269 -31.02 -4.29 -7.23
C THR A 269 -31.66 -4.77 -8.52
N ALA A 270 -30.92 -4.74 -9.63
CA ALA A 270 -31.35 -5.43 -10.82
C ALA A 270 -31.39 -6.94 -10.49
N PRO A 271 -32.48 -7.67 -10.81
CA PRO A 271 -32.46 -9.12 -10.74
C PRO A 271 -31.46 -9.62 -11.79
N MET A 272 -30.34 -10.21 -11.34
CA MET A 272 -29.41 -10.90 -12.23
C MET A 272 -30.03 -12.22 -12.67
N THR A 273 -30.60 -12.23 -13.87
CA THR A 273 -30.74 -13.41 -14.73
C THR A 273 -30.75 -12.94 -16.17
N GLU A 274 -29.58 -12.94 -16.81
CA GLU A 274 -29.50 -13.10 -18.25
C GLU A 274 -28.24 -13.90 -18.57
N THR A 275 -28.46 -15.16 -18.91
CA THR A 275 -27.47 -16.09 -19.45
C THR A 275 -27.12 -15.63 -20.87
N ILE A 276 -25.91 -15.10 -21.06
CA ILE A 276 -25.39 -14.83 -22.41
C ILE A 276 -24.94 -16.17 -23.00
N LYS A 277 -25.63 -16.60 -24.06
CA LYS A 277 -25.18 -17.71 -24.90
C LYS A 277 -24.09 -17.20 -25.85
N PHE A 278 -22.95 -17.86 -25.85
CA PHE A 278 -21.93 -17.69 -26.87
C PHE A 278 -22.38 -18.41 -28.14
N GLY A 279 -22.36 -17.68 -29.26
CA GLY A 279 -22.39 -18.19 -30.63
C GLY A 279 -21.11 -17.78 -31.33
#